data_AF-A0A5K1AHM9-F1
#
_entry.id   AF-A0A5K1AHM9-F1
#
_cell.length_a   1.000
_cell.length_b   1.000
_cell.length_c   1.000
_cell.angle_alpha   90.00
_cell.angle_beta   90.00
_cell.angle_gamma   90.00
#
_symmetry.space_group_name_H-M   'P 1'
#
loop_
_entity.id
_entity.type
_entity.pdbx_description
1 polymer ?
#
loop_
_entity_poly.entity_id
_entity_poly.type
_entity_poly.pdbx_seq_one_letter_code
_entity_poly.pdbx_strand_id
1 'polypeptide(L)' 'IHGYRMSLWAEHLGMVDGCFSSPHSLECVRKVNTIADENWKRYSAETMTNLQGHILKYPIKVDTDGTVGPLPGHEFFPDL' A
#
# COMPACT_ATOMS: atom_id res chain seq x y z
N ILE A 1 -22.87 -3.82 -0.38
CA ILE A 1 -21.50 -4.08 -0.90
C ILE A 1 -20.68 -2.79 -1.05
N HIS A 2 -21.13 -1.77 -1.79
CA HIS A 2 -20.37 -0.51 -1.97
C HIS A 2 -19.94 0.15 -0.64
N GLY A 3 -20.89 0.41 0.26
CA GLY A 3 -20.59 1.02 1.57
C GLY A 3 -19.61 0.20 2.41
N TYR A 4 -19.73 -1.14 2.37
CA TYR A 4 -18.80 -2.03 3.07
C TYR A 4 -17.38 -1.93 2.51
N ARG A 5 -17.21 -1.92 1.17
CA ARG A 5 -15.91 -1.68 0.52
C ARG A 5 -15.31 -0.34 0.96
N MET A 6 -16.11 0.74 0.92
CA MET A 6 -15.64 2.07 1.31
C MET A 6 -15.25 2.13 2.79
N SER A 7 -15.96 1.43 3.67
CA SER A 7 -15.63 1.32 5.10
C SER A 7 -14.28 0.63 5.31
N LEU A 8 -14.04 -0.52 4.65
CA LEU A 8 -12.76 -1.22 4.72
C LEU A 8 -11.62 -0.38 4.15
N TRP A 9 -11.88 0.34 3.06
CA TRP A 9 -10.89 1.24 2.47
C TRP A 9 -10.58 2.41 3.40
N ALA A 10 -11.57 2.98 4.09
CA ALA A 10 -11.34 4.04 5.07
C ALA A 10 -10.46 3.55 6.24
N GLU A 11 -10.69 2.33 6.71
CA GLU A 11 -9.86 1.69 7.73
C GLU A 11 -8.42 1.48 7.24
N HIS A 12 -8.23 0.84 6.09
CA HIS A 12 -6.90 0.48 5.61
C HIS A 12 -6.10 1.67 5.05
N LEU A 13 -6.74 2.67 4.45
CA LEU A 13 -6.09 3.85 3.87
C LEU A 13 -6.02 5.02 4.85
N GLY A 14 -6.71 4.92 5.99
CA GLY A 14 -6.79 5.98 7.01
C GLY A 14 -7.49 7.25 6.54
N MET A 15 -8.23 7.21 5.43
CA MET A 15 -8.90 8.37 4.85
C MET A 15 -10.08 7.98 3.94
N VAL A 16 -10.95 8.94 3.67
CA VAL A 16 -12.00 8.83 2.64
C VAL A 16 -11.67 9.80 1.51
N ASP A 17 -11.88 9.35 0.27
CA ASP A 17 -11.64 10.16 -0.91
C ASP A 17 -12.65 9.81 -2.02
N GLY A 18 -13.03 10.82 -2.81
CA GLY A 18 -13.99 10.64 -3.91
C GLY A 18 -13.53 9.62 -4.96
N CYS A 19 -12.23 9.58 -5.28
CA CYS A 19 -11.69 8.68 -6.31
C CYS A 19 -11.86 7.19 -5.95
N PHE A 20 -11.92 6.85 -4.65
CA PHE A 20 -12.12 5.48 -4.17
C PHE A 20 -13.49 4.91 -4.52
N SER A 21 -14.45 5.76 -4.91
CA SER A 21 -15.75 5.32 -5.43
C SER A 21 -15.59 4.59 -6.78
N SER A 22 -14.55 4.93 -7.55
CA SER A 22 -14.22 4.37 -8.88
C SER A 22 -12.89 3.60 -8.83
N PRO A 23 -12.86 2.39 -8.23
CA PRO A 23 -11.61 1.65 -7.97
C PRO A 23 -10.90 1.16 -9.23
N HIS A 24 -11.60 1.10 -10.36
CA HIS A 24 -11.02 0.74 -11.67
C HIS A 24 -10.26 1.91 -12.31
N SER A 25 -10.38 3.12 -11.77
CA SER A 25 -9.74 4.30 -12.37
C SER A 25 -8.24 4.29 -12.08
N LEU A 26 -7.45 4.73 -13.06
CA LEU A 26 -6.00 4.84 -12.91
C LEU A 26 -5.61 5.78 -11.76
N GLU A 27 -6.40 6.84 -11.55
CA GLU A 27 -6.24 7.77 -10.43
C GLU A 27 -6.37 7.06 -9.08
N CYS A 28 -7.44 6.28 -8.90
CA CYS A 28 -7.68 5.53 -7.66
C CYS A 28 -6.54 4.54 -7.38
N VAL A 29 -6.14 3.75 -8.38
CA VAL A 29 -5.07 2.75 -8.22
C VAL A 29 -3.73 3.43 -7.89
N ARG A 30 -3.41 4.54 -8.57
CA ARG A 30 -2.19 5.31 -8.26
C ARG A 30 -2.21 5.83 -6.82
N LYS A 31 -3.33 6.39 -6.36
CA LYS A 31 -3.45 6.93 -5.01
C LYS A 31 -3.31 5.87 -3.93
N VAL A 32 -3.98 4.72 -4.10
CA VAL A 32 -3.84 3.57 -3.19
C VAL A 32 -2.40 3.08 -3.13
N ASN A 33 -1.75 2.93 -4.29
CA ASN A 33 -0.35 2.50 -4.36
C ASN A 33 0.59 3.50 -3.68
N THR A 34 0.40 4.81 -3.85
CA THR A 34 1.21 5.82 -3.16
C THR A 34 1.11 5.70 -1.64
N ILE A 35 -0.11 5.56 -1.09
CA ILE A 35 -0.32 5.40 0.36
C ILE A 35 0.35 4.11 0.85
N ALA A 36 0.19 3.01 0.12
CA ALA A 36 0.79 1.72 0.46
C ALA A 36 2.33 1.74 0.40
N ASP A 37 2.92 2.43 -0.59
CA ASP A 37 4.37 2.65 -0.74
C ASP A 37 4.92 3.53 0.40
N GLU A 38 4.23 4.61 0.77
CA GLU A 38 4.64 5.48 1.88
C GLU A 38 4.56 4.77 3.23
N ASN A 39 3.49 4.01 3.47
CA ASN A 39 3.37 3.22 4.70
C ASN A 39 4.43 2.12 4.76
N TRP A 40 4.74 1.45 3.65
CA TRP A 40 5.84 0.47 3.62
C TRP A 40 7.17 1.10 4.08
N LYS A 41 7.53 2.27 3.53
CA LYS A 41 8.75 2.98 3.93
C LYS A 41 8.79 3.35 5.41
N ARG A 42 7.65 3.71 6.00
CA ARG A 42 7.55 4.03 7.43
C ARG A 42 7.58 2.78 8.30
N TYR A 43 6.96 1.69 7.83
CA TYR A 43 6.91 0.41 8.52
C TYR A 43 8.28 -0.27 8.58
N SER A 44 9.05 -0.23 7.49
CA SER A 44 10.39 -0.83 7.41
C SER A 44 11.53 0.10 7.83
N ALA A 45 11.24 1.32 8.29
CA ALA A 45 12.26 2.25 8.77
C ALA A 45 12.81 1.83 10.14
N GLU A 46 14.09 2.11 10.40
CA GLU A 46 14.73 1.86 11.70
C GLU A 46 14.03 2.62 12.86
N THR A 47 13.52 3.82 12.57
CA THR A 47 12.78 4.63 13.55
C THR A 47 11.29 4.50 13.30
N MET A 48 10.56 4.01 14.30
CA MET A 48 9.11 3.87 14.23
C MET A 48 8.41 5.23 14.11
N THR A 49 7.53 5.33 13.13
CA THR A 49 6.65 6.50 12.94
C THR A 49 5.21 6.04 12.68
N ASN A 50 4.24 6.93 12.92
CA ASN A 50 2.84 6.58 12.69
C ASN A 50 2.55 6.36 11.20
N LEU A 51 1.88 5.25 10.90
CA LEU A 51 1.36 4.93 9.57
C LEU A 51 0.07 5.68 9.28
N GLN A 52 -0.22 5.89 7.99
CA GLN A 52 -1.53 6.33 7.54
C GLN A 52 -2.42 5.12 7.27
N GLY A 53 -3.26 4.74 8.22
CA GLY A 53 -4.00 3.48 8.13
C GLY A 53 -3.06 2.27 8.19
N HIS A 54 -3.46 1.16 7.56
CA HIS A 54 -2.82 -0.15 7.72
C HIS A 54 -2.36 -0.78 6.41
N ILE A 55 -2.71 -0.22 5.24
CA ILE A 55 -2.31 -0.79 3.97
C ILE A 55 -0.80 -0.64 3.76
N LEU A 56 -0.15 -1.73 3.38
CA LEU A 56 1.26 -1.77 3.01
C LEU A 56 1.38 -2.33 1.60
N LYS A 57 2.32 -1.81 0.83
CA LYS A 57 2.68 -2.45 -0.42
C LYS A 57 3.40 -3.75 -0.10
N TYR A 58 2.99 -4.82 -0.76
CA TYR A 58 3.67 -6.11 -0.59
C TYR A 58 5.13 -5.99 -1.09
N PRO A 59 6.13 -6.40 -0.30
CA PRO A 59 7.53 -6.04 -0.51
C PRO A 59 8.23 -6.94 -1.55
N ILE A 60 7.72 -6.89 -2.77
CA ILE A 60 8.29 -7.59 -3.92
C ILE A 60 8.62 -6.60 -5.03
N LYS A 61 9.54 -6.99 -5.88
CA LYS A 61 9.85 -6.32 -7.13
C LYS A 61 9.27 -7.14 -8.29
N VAL A 62 8.57 -6.47 -9.19
CA VAL A 62 8.12 -7.03 -10.47
C VAL A 62 8.91 -6.36 -11.57
N ASP A 63 9.71 -7.13 -12.31
CA ASP A 63 10.52 -6.64 -13.43
C ASP A 63 9.69 -6.47 -14.71
N THR A 64 10.27 -5.82 -15.72
CA THR A 64 9.57 -5.49 -16.97
C THR A 64 9.08 -6.71 -17.76
N ASP A 65 9.70 -7.87 -17.54
CA ASP A 65 9.35 -9.16 -18.11
C ASP A 65 8.31 -9.94 -17.26
N GLY A 66 7.91 -9.38 -16.11
CA GLY A 66 6.98 -10.01 -15.16
C GLY A 66 7.64 -10.94 -14.14
N THR A 67 8.96 -11.08 -14.15
CA THR A 67 9.68 -11.85 -13.13
C THR A 67 9.50 -11.20 -11.75
N VAL A 68 9.17 -12.02 -10.74
CA VAL A 68 8.99 -11.58 -9.36
C VAL A 68 10.24 -11.90 -8.56
N GLY A 69 10.79 -10.90 -7.88
CA GLY A 69 11.93 -11.03 -6.99
C GLY A 69 11.73 -10.25 -5.67
N PRO A 70 12.68 -10.37 -4.74
CA PRO A 70 12.65 -9.58 -3.51
C PRO A 70 12.77 -8.09 -3.84
N LEU A 71 12.16 -7.25 -3.00
CA LEU A 71 12.42 -5.82 -3.03
C LEU A 71 13.87 -5.58 -2.57
N PRO A 72 14.71 -4.85 -3.32
CA PRO A 72 16.11 -4.64 -2.94
C PRO A 72 16.27 -4.07 -1.53
N GLY A 73 17.16 -4.66 -0.73
CA GLY A 73 17.40 -4.30 0.68
C GLY A 73 16.31 -4.79 1.65
N HIS A 74 15.35 -5.56 1.16
CA HIS A 74 14.26 -6.17 1.94
C HIS A 74 14.06 -7.63 1.49
N GLU A 75 15.17 -8.38 1.40
CA GLU A 75 15.19 -9.79 0.99
C GLU A 75 14.50 -10.70 2.02
N PHE A 76 14.39 -10.23 3.27
CA PHE A 76 13.63 -10.85 4.35
C PHE A 76 12.58 -9.87 4.87
N PHE A 77 11.54 -10.39 5.54
CA PHE A 77 10.62 -9.51 6.26
C PHE A 77 11.36 -8.76 7.38
N PRO A 78 10.93 -7.54 7.73
CA PRO A 78 11.42 -6.86 8.92
C PRO A 78 11.33 -7.77 10.15
N ASP A 79 12.31 -7.63 11.05
CA ASP A 79 12.40 -8.34 12.34
C ASP A 79 12.67 -9.87 12.29
N LEU A 80 13.01 -10.43 11.12
CA LEU A 80 13.48 -11.82 10.98
C LEU A 80 15.01 -11.96 11.14
#